data_AF-A0A0M3J7A1-F1
#
_entry.id   AF-A0A0M3J7A1-F1
#
_cell.length_a   1.000
_cell.length_b   1.000
_cell.length_c   1.000
_cell.angle_alpha   90.00
_cell.angle_beta   90.00
_cell.angle_gamma   90.00
#
_symmetry.space_group_name_H-M   'P 1'
#
loop_
_entity.id
_entity.type
_entity.pdbx_description
1 polymer ?
#
loop_
_entity_poly.entity_id
_entity_poly.type
_entity_poly.pdbx_seq_one_letter_code
_entity_poly.pdbx_strand_id
1 'polypeptide(L)'
;LDINRRNLTEFGNMALVDASDSEDEADGKKRIKLAGTKHSDMAERSAKPEIRVQHINFSPTGLSFAVCSTEGVCVFSRDNRLIFDPYELNVEVTPKGIKQKLAQAEYSHALVMALRLNDAQLIEQCVLATPLAQVDVVTRSLAIIYAEKLLQWLSNGKNTLAQCHIQLWQLWLKSILLEHAQQIKLNRSANLASLTAIQQLISNHSNLVSKL
;
A
#
# COMPACT_ATOMS: atom_id res chain seq x y z
N LEU A 1 21.08 -16.69 8.35
CA LEU A 1 21.00 -17.68 7.26
C LEU A 1 22.29 -18.47 7.27
N ASP A 2 22.32 -19.54 8.08
CA ASP A 2 23.49 -20.42 8.16
C ASP A 2 23.56 -21.29 6.91
N ILE A 3 24.46 -20.92 6.00
CA ILE A 3 24.75 -21.73 4.82
C ILE A 3 25.61 -22.90 5.31
N ASN A 4 25.04 -24.11 5.29
CA ASN A 4 25.77 -25.31 5.68
C ASN A 4 26.87 -25.63 4.65
N ARG A 5 28.11 -25.24 4.96
CA ARG A 5 29.27 -25.39 4.06
C ARG A 5 29.63 -26.83 3.72
N ARG A 6 29.11 -27.81 4.47
CA ARG A 6 29.33 -29.24 4.19
C ARG A 6 28.67 -29.70 2.90
N ASN A 7 27.62 -29.00 2.45
CA ASN A 7 26.87 -29.35 1.24
C ASN A 7 27.26 -28.48 0.02
N LEU A 8 28.34 -27.70 0.11
CA LEU A 8 28.86 -26.87 -0.98
C LEU A 8 30.04 -27.59 -1.66
N THR A 9 29.93 -27.86 -2.96
CA THR A 9 31.00 -28.39 -3.81
C THR A 9 31.45 -27.34 -4.83
N GLU A 10 32.49 -27.65 -5.62
CA GLU A 10 32.95 -26.79 -6.72
C GLU A 10 31.87 -26.54 -7.80
N PHE A 11 30.87 -27.43 -7.86
CA PHE A 11 29.72 -27.33 -8.76
C PHE A 11 28.50 -26.66 -8.11
N GLY A 12 28.61 -26.20 -6.86
CA GLY A 12 27.54 -25.49 -6.14
C GLY A 12 26.92 -26.30 -5.00
N ASN A 13 25.71 -25.93 -4.60
CA ASN A 13 25.00 -26.59 -3.48
C ASN A 13 24.48 -27.97 -3.91
N MET A 14 24.99 -29.03 -3.30
CA MET A 14 24.54 -30.42 -3.57
C MET A 14 23.05 -30.63 -3.33
N ALA A 15 22.41 -29.86 -2.45
CA ALA A 15 20.98 -29.97 -2.19
C ALA A 15 20.10 -29.58 -3.40
N LEU A 16 20.66 -28.88 -4.40
CA LEU A 16 19.96 -28.51 -5.64
C LEU A 16 19.96 -29.65 -6.68
N VAL A 17 20.79 -30.67 -6.48
CA VAL A 17 20.82 -31.85 -7.36
C VAL A 17 19.57 -32.68 -7.12
N ASP A 18 18.90 -33.04 -8.20
CA ASP A 18 17.75 -33.93 -8.17
C ASP A 18 18.24 -35.38 -8.32
N ALA A 19 18.21 -36.14 -7.22
CA ALA A 19 18.62 -37.54 -7.15
C ALA A 19 17.42 -38.52 -7.21
N SER A 20 16.22 -38.02 -7.55
CA SER A 20 14.98 -38.82 -7.56
C SER A 20 14.96 -39.97 -8.58
N ASP A 21 15.90 -40.02 -9.53
CA ASP A 21 16.07 -41.11 -10.50
C ASP A 21 17.29 -42.01 -10.17
N SER A 22 17.86 -41.89 -8.96
CA SER A 22 18.97 -42.74 -8.52
C SER A 22 18.49 -44.14 -8.15
N GLU A 23 19.37 -45.14 -8.33
CA GLU A 23 19.05 -46.55 -8.07
C GLU A 23 18.83 -46.86 -6.57
N ASP A 24 19.17 -45.91 -5.69
CA ASP A 24 19.11 -46.02 -4.24
C ASP A 24 17.80 -45.46 -3.63
N GLU A 25 16.85 -44.96 -4.44
CA GLU A 25 15.57 -44.40 -3.98
C GLU A 25 14.57 -45.50 -3.57
N ALA A 26 14.11 -45.45 -2.31
CA ALA A 26 13.27 -46.48 -1.70
C ALA A 26 11.86 -46.62 -2.31
N ASP A 27 11.34 -45.59 -2.99
CA ASP A 27 9.98 -45.57 -3.57
C ASP A 27 9.93 -46.15 -5.01
N GLY A 28 11.08 -46.48 -5.63
CA GLY A 28 11.16 -47.21 -6.90
C GLY A 28 10.50 -46.53 -8.12
N LYS A 29 10.00 -45.31 -7.99
CA LYS A 29 9.37 -44.52 -9.05
C LYS A 29 10.43 -43.97 -10.01
N LYS A 30 10.88 -44.83 -10.93
CA LYS A 30 11.77 -44.44 -12.04
C LYS A 30 11.04 -43.52 -13.01
N ARG A 31 11.71 -42.47 -13.50
CA ARG A 31 11.15 -41.62 -14.55
C ARG A 31 10.96 -42.41 -15.85
N ILE A 32 9.90 -42.08 -16.59
CA ILE A 32 9.61 -42.68 -17.90
C ILE A 32 10.69 -42.20 -18.88
N LYS A 33 11.55 -43.12 -19.32
CA LYS A 33 12.57 -42.85 -20.35
C LYS A 33 11.94 -42.85 -21.74
N LEU A 34 12.49 -42.06 -22.67
CA LEU A 34 12.09 -42.14 -24.07
C LEU A 34 12.33 -43.56 -24.60
N ALA A 35 11.38 -44.08 -25.38
CA ALA A 35 11.52 -45.39 -26.00
C ALA A 35 12.67 -45.37 -27.02
N GLY A 36 13.62 -46.30 -26.88
CA GLY A 36 14.71 -46.52 -27.85
C GLY A 36 16.01 -45.75 -27.59
N THR A 37 16.09 -44.91 -26.56
CA THR A 37 17.33 -44.19 -26.21
C THR A 37 18.14 -44.93 -25.14
N LYS A 38 19.39 -45.28 -25.46
CA LYS A 38 20.37 -45.80 -24.47
C LYS A 38 20.93 -44.68 -23.57
N HIS A 39 20.88 -43.45 -24.05
CA HIS A 39 21.31 -42.23 -23.34
C HIS A 39 20.08 -41.50 -22.79
N SER A 40 20.26 -40.70 -21.73
CA SER A 40 19.19 -39.84 -21.21
C SER A 40 18.79 -38.78 -22.24
N ASP A 41 17.58 -38.25 -22.11
CA ASP A 41 17.09 -37.18 -22.97
C ASP A 41 17.95 -35.92 -22.77
N MET A 42 18.56 -35.40 -23.84
CA MET A 42 19.43 -34.21 -23.78
C MET A 42 18.63 -32.91 -23.58
N ALA A 43 17.31 -32.93 -23.79
CA ALA A 43 16.40 -31.84 -23.46
C ALA A 43 15.91 -31.92 -22.00
N GLU A 44 16.25 -32.99 -21.28
CA GLU A 44 15.84 -33.18 -19.90
C GLU A 44 16.54 -32.17 -18.98
N ARG A 45 15.74 -31.37 -18.29
CA ARG A 45 16.20 -30.45 -17.25
C ARG A 45 15.78 -31.01 -15.90
N SER A 46 16.70 -31.75 -15.27
CA SER A 46 16.53 -32.24 -13.91
C SER A 46 17.33 -31.34 -12.96
N ALA A 47 16.65 -30.40 -12.31
CA ALA A 47 17.25 -29.52 -11.30
C ALA A 47 16.16 -29.07 -10.32
N LYS A 48 16.48 -29.01 -9.04
CA LYS A 48 15.60 -28.38 -8.06
C LYS A 48 15.70 -26.86 -8.21
N PRO A 49 14.56 -26.13 -8.29
CA PRO A 49 14.59 -24.69 -8.44
C PRO A 49 15.24 -24.05 -7.20
N GLU A 50 16.28 -23.24 -7.44
CA GLU A 50 16.89 -22.42 -6.40
C GLU A 50 15.98 -21.23 -6.08
N ILE A 51 15.80 -20.89 -4.80
CA ILE A 51 15.15 -19.64 -4.41
C ILE A 51 16.13 -18.50 -4.64
N ARG A 52 15.86 -17.66 -5.65
CA ARG A 52 16.68 -16.48 -5.95
C ARG A 52 15.78 -15.26 -6.14
N VAL A 53 16.22 -14.13 -5.60
CA VAL A 53 15.64 -12.82 -5.90
C VAL A 53 16.43 -12.19 -7.05
N GLN A 54 15.77 -11.91 -8.16
CA GLN A 54 16.37 -11.27 -9.34
C GLN A 54 16.34 -9.75 -9.24
N HIS A 55 15.24 -9.19 -8.73
CA HIS A 55 15.05 -7.75 -8.67
C HIS A 55 14.17 -7.36 -7.49
N ILE A 56 14.44 -6.19 -6.92
CA ILE A 56 13.61 -5.56 -5.90
C ILE A 56 13.33 -4.13 -6.35
N ASN A 57 12.07 -3.71 -6.32
CA ASN A 57 11.70 -2.33 -6.64
C ASN A 57 10.72 -1.76 -5.62
N PHE A 58 10.92 -0.52 -5.22
CA PHE A 58 10.03 0.18 -4.31
C PHE A 58 8.94 0.92 -5.10
N SER A 59 7.73 0.96 -4.55
CA SER A 59 6.68 1.84 -5.03
C SER A 59 7.15 3.30 -4.92
N PRO A 60 6.84 4.18 -5.88
CA PRO A 60 7.12 5.61 -5.77
C PRO A 60 6.52 6.27 -4.52
N THR A 61 5.45 5.70 -3.95
CA THR A 61 4.84 6.16 -2.70
C THR A 61 5.59 5.67 -1.45
N GLY A 62 6.53 4.73 -1.58
CA GLY A 62 7.30 4.16 -0.47
C GLY A 62 6.52 3.22 0.47
N LEU A 63 5.24 2.96 0.18
CA LEU A 63 4.37 2.13 1.04
C LEU A 63 4.42 0.64 0.73
N SER A 64 4.99 0.26 -0.41
CA SER A 64 5.13 -1.12 -0.84
C SER A 64 6.39 -1.32 -1.67
N PHE A 65 6.83 -2.57 -1.79
CA PHE A 65 7.90 -2.97 -2.68
C PHE A 65 7.57 -4.34 -3.30
N ALA A 66 8.06 -4.56 -4.51
CA ALA A 66 7.91 -5.81 -5.22
C ALA A 66 9.25 -6.54 -5.26
N VAL A 67 9.21 -7.85 -5.04
CA VAL A 67 10.34 -8.76 -5.12
C VAL A 67 10.08 -9.75 -6.25
N CYS A 68 10.91 -9.71 -7.28
CA CYS A 68 10.90 -10.70 -8.35
C CYS A 68 11.79 -11.87 -7.92
N SER A 69 11.17 -13.00 -7.61
CA SER A 69 11.83 -14.24 -7.19
C SER A 69 11.60 -15.37 -8.20
N THR A 70 12.27 -16.51 -8.01
CA THR A 70 12.05 -17.70 -8.84
C THR A 70 10.66 -18.33 -8.69
N GLU A 71 9.94 -18.02 -7.60
CA GLU A 71 8.54 -18.41 -7.41
C GLU A 71 7.55 -17.45 -8.09
N GLY A 72 8.00 -16.24 -8.45
CA GLY A 72 7.16 -15.20 -9.05
C GLY A 72 7.41 -13.82 -8.46
N VAL A 73 6.46 -12.90 -8.68
CA VAL A 73 6.52 -11.52 -8.17
C VAL A 73 5.70 -11.41 -6.89
N CYS A 74 6.38 -11.20 -5.76
CA CYS A 74 5.76 -10.97 -4.46
C CYS A 74 5.68 -9.46 -4.18
N VAL A 75 4.50 -8.94 -3.93
CA VAL A 75 4.31 -7.54 -3.51
C VAL A 75 4.12 -7.49 -2.00
N PHE A 76 5.06 -6.84 -1.33
CA PHE A 76 4.98 -6.56 0.10
C PHE A 76 4.51 -5.13 0.29
N SER A 77 3.49 -4.93 1.12
CA SER A 77 2.99 -3.61 1.48
C SER A 77 3.04 -3.44 2.99
N ARG A 78 3.22 -2.19 3.42
CA ARG A 78 2.91 -1.79 4.79
C ARG A 78 1.38 -1.75 4.88
N ASP A 79 0.81 -2.93 5.10
CA ASP A 79 -0.64 -3.12 5.20
C ASP A 79 -1.13 -2.32 6.42
N ASN A 80 -1.76 -1.16 6.19
CA ASN A 80 -2.68 -0.58 7.18
C ASN A 80 -3.92 -1.47 7.16
N ARG A 81 -3.80 -2.67 7.74
CA ARG A 81 -4.98 -3.41 8.21
C ARG A 81 -5.79 -2.47 9.08
N LEU A 82 -7.09 -2.74 9.26
CA LEU A 82 -7.99 -2.06 10.20
C LEU A 82 -7.50 -2.23 11.65
N ILE A 83 -6.29 -1.76 11.93
CA ILE A 83 -5.72 -1.59 13.24
C ILE A 83 -6.31 -0.28 13.69
N PHE A 84 -7.19 -0.38 14.67
CA PHE A 84 -7.67 0.78 15.39
C PHE A 84 -6.47 1.43 16.09
N ASP A 85 -5.89 2.44 15.43
CA ASP A 85 -4.74 3.22 15.89
C ASP A 85 -5.19 4.68 16.10
N PRO A 86 -5.91 4.95 17.20
CA PRO A 86 -6.43 6.28 17.47
C PRO A 86 -5.30 7.22 17.87
N TYR A 87 -5.44 8.47 17.46
CA TYR A 87 -4.52 9.55 17.78
C TYR A 87 -5.16 10.50 18.80
N GLU A 88 -4.50 10.72 19.94
CA GLU A 88 -4.99 11.61 21.02
C GLU A 88 -6.46 11.35 21.39
N LEU A 89 -6.80 10.08 21.66
CA LEU A 89 -8.17 9.69 21.99
C LEU A 89 -8.58 10.26 23.36
N ASN A 90 -9.77 10.84 23.42
CA ASN A 90 -10.42 11.25 24.66
C ASN A 90 -11.76 10.50 24.80
N VAL A 91 -12.30 10.43 26.02
CA VAL A 91 -13.57 9.73 26.32
C VAL A 91 -14.74 10.26 25.48
N GLU A 92 -14.68 11.53 25.09
CA GLU A 92 -15.70 12.19 24.27
C GLU A 92 -15.60 11.82 22.77
N VAL A 93 -14.46 11.30 22.31
CA VAL A 93 -14.20 10.96 20.90
C VAL A 93 -14.82 9.60 20.58
N THR A 94 -16.13 9.61 20.32
CA THR A 94 -16.90 8.41 19.97
C THR A 94 -17.62 8.57 18.62
N PRO A 95 -17.90 7.47 17.88
CA PRO A 95 -18.69 7.52 16.65
C PRO A 95 -20.05 8.22 16.81
N LYS A 96 -20.71 8.03 17.96
CA LYS A 96 -21.98 8.69 18.27
C LYS A 96 -21.80 10.19 18.46
N GLY A 97 -20.76 10.62 19.18
CA GLY A 97 -20.42 12.03 19.37
C GLY A 97 -20.10 12.74 18.06
N ILE A 98 -19.37 12.09 17.16
CA ILE A 98 -19.06 12.63 15.82
C ILE A 98 -20.36 12.90 15.04
N LYS A 99 -21.29 11.95 15.02
CA LYS A 99 -22.59 12.11 14.33
C LYS A 99 -23.44 13.22 14.95
N GLN A 100 -23.43 13.36 16.27
CA GLN A 100 -24.12 14.46 16.95
C GLN A 100 -23.53 15.83 16.58
N LYS A 101 -22.20 15.93 16.53
CA LYS A 101 -21.51 17.16 16.13
C LYS A 101 -21.76 17.55 14.68
N LEU A 102 -21.81 16.56 13.78
CA LEU A 102 -22.26 16.79 12.40
C LEU A 102 -23.70 17.30 12.34
N ALA A 103 -24.62 16.73 13.15
CA ALA A 103 -26.01 17.19 13.21
C ALA A 103 -26.14 18.63 13.76
N GLN A 104 -25.20 19.07 14.61
CA GLN A 104 -25.12 20.44 15.12
C GLN A 104 -24.44 21.42 14.15
N ALA A 105 -24.06 20.97 12.95
CA ALA A 105 -23.28 21.74 11.97
C ALA A 105 -21.89 22.20 12.48
N GLU A 106 -21.33 21.50 13.47
CA GLU A 106 -19.97 21.73 13.96
C GLU A 106 -18.95 20.88 13.17
N TYR A 107 -18.79 21.17 11.88
CA TYR A 107 -17.99 20.33 10.97
C TYR A 107 -16.51 20.25 11.34
N SER A 108 -15.87 21.33 11.78
CA SER A 108 -14.46 21.30 12.17
C SER A 108 -14.21 20.35 13.34
N HIS A 109 -15.07 20.41 14.36
CA HIS A 109 -14.94 19.55 15.53
C HIS A 109 -15.22 18.09 15.18
N ALA A 110 -16.28 17.83 14.41
CA ALA A 110 -16.60 16.49 13.94
C ALA A 110 -15.44 15.86 13.13
N LEU A 111 -14.84 16.63 12.23
CA LEU A 111 -13.72 16.17 11.41
C LEU A 111 -12.47 15.87 12.25
N VAL A 112 -12.12 16.74 13.19
CA VAL A 112 -10.99 16.48 14.13
C VAL A 112 -11.25 15.23 14.95
N MET A 113 -12.47 15.04 15.48
CA MET A 113 -12.84 13.83 16.21
C MET A 113 -12.73 12.57 15.34
N ALA A 114 -13.17 12.63 14.08
CA ALA A 114 -13.03 11.52 13.14
C ALA A 114 -11.57 11.19 12.82
N LEU A 115 -10.72 12.21 12.64
CA LEU A 115 -9.28 12.05 12.42
C LEU A 115 -8.55 11.50 13.65
N ARG A 116 -8.98 11.87 14.86
CA ARG A 116 -8.48 11.29 16.12
C ARG A 116 -8.86 9.83 16.27
N LEU A 117 -10.09 9.48 15.92
CA LEU A 117 -10.53 8.09 15.94
C LEU A 117 -9.86 7.24 14.85
N ASN A 118 -9.34 7.90 13.80
CA ASN A 118 -8.65 7.29 12.66
C ASN A 118 -9.50 6.23 11.92
N ASP A 119 -10.82 6.45 11.89
CA ASP A 119 -11.77 5.61 11.16
C ASP A 119 -12.08 6.23 9.79
N ALA A 120 -11.64 5.53 8.73
CA ALA A 120 -11.79 6.00 7.36
C ALA A 120 -13.25 6.27 6.97
N GLN A 121 -14.21 5.50 7.48
CA GLN A 121 -15.63 5.67 7.14
C GLN A 121 -16.21 6.93 7.79
N LEU A 122 -15.80 7.24 9.01
CA LEU A 122 -16.25 8.43 9.73
C LEU A 122 -15.59 9.70 9.17
N ILE A 123 -14.32 9.63 8.78
CA ILE A 123 -13.64 10.72 8.07
C ILE A 123 -14.39 11.03 6.77
N GLU A 124 -14.73 9.99 6.00
CA GLU A 124 -15.50 10.13 4.76
C GLU A 124 -16.85 10.81 4.98
N GLN A 125 -17.61 10.35 5.99
CA GLN A 125 -18.91 10.94 6.35
C GLN A 125 -18.78 12.42 6.72
N CYS A 126 -17.75 12.80 7.48
CA CYS A 126 -17.54 14.20 7.87
C CYS A 126 -17.20 15.07 6.65
N VAL A 127 -16.32 14.59 5.77
CA VAL A 127 -15.88 15.32 4.57
C VAL A 127 -17.05 15.49 3.58
N LEU A 128 -17.88 14.46 3.39
CA LEU A 128 -19.06 14.51 2.53
C LEU A 128 -20.19 15.38 3.09
N ALA A 129 -20.38 15.39 4.41
CA ALA A 129 -21.40 16.19 5.07
C ALA A 129 -21.05 17.69 5.11
N THR A 130 -19.77 18.05 4.94
CA THR A 130 -19.33 19.44 5.01
C THR A 130 -19.79 20.22 3.77
N PRO A 131 -20.53 21.34 3.92
CA PRO A 131 -20.93 22.18 2.81
C PRO A 131 -19.71 22.81 2.11
N LEU A 132 -19.81 22.97 0.78
CA LEU A 132 -18.74 23.57 -0.06
C LEU A 132 -18.26 24.93 0.47
N ALA A 133 -19.18 25.77 0.94
CA ALA A 133 -18.87 27.10 1.47
C ALA A 133 -18.07 27.07 2.79
N GLN A 134 -18.06 25.95 3.50
CA GLN A 134 -17.39 25.81 4.79
C GLN A 134 -16.04 25.09 4.70
N VAL A 135 -15.68 24.51 3.56
CA VAL A 135 -14.42 23.76 3.38
C VAL A 135 -13.21 24.61 3.79
N ASP A 136 -13.15 25.86 3.36
CA ASP A 136 -12.04 26.77 3.68
C ASP A 136 -11.99 27.14 5.16
N VAL A 137 -13.15 27.36 5.78
CA VAL A 137 -13.26 27.68 7.22
C VAL A 137 -12.82 26.48 8.05
N VAL A 138 -13.28 25.29 7.69
CA VAL A 138 -12.89 24.04 8.35
C VAL A 138 -11.38 23.86 8.23
N THR A 139 -10.83 23.93 7.01
CA THR A 139 -9.41 23.70 6.76
C THR A 139 -8.50 24.69 7.52
N ARG A 140 -8.89 25.96 7.61
CA ARG A 140 -8.16 26.97 8.40
C ARG A 140 -8.22 26.71 9.90
N SER A 141 -9.31 26.13 10.39
CA SER A 141 -9.45 25.78 11.81
C SER A 141 -8.68 24.51 12.21
N LEU A 142 -8.22 23.70 11.24
CA LEU A 142 -7.44 22.50 11.53
C LEU A 142 -6.01 22.84 11.93
N ALA A 143 -5.54 22.24 13.03
CA ALA A 143 -4.11 22.19 13.32
C ALA A 143 -3.37 21.34 12.28
N ILE A 144 -2.10 21.68 12.04
CA ILE A 144 -1.27 21.03 11.00
C ILE A 144 -1.24 19.51 11.11
N ILE A 145 -1.17 18.95 12.32
CA ILE A 145 -1.12 17.50 12.56
C ILE A 145 -2.36 16.81 11.98
N TYR A 146 -3.53 17.42 12.13
CA TYR A 146 -4.78 16.88 11.58
C TYR A 146 -4.90 17.15 10.08
N ALA A 147 -4.37 18.28 9.58
CA ALA A 147 -4.31 18.56 8.16
C ALA A 147 -3.41 17.53 7.41
N GLU A 148 -2.27 17.15 7.98
CA GLU A 148 -1.39 16.10 7.44
C GLU A 148 -2.09 14.73 7.43
N LYS A 149 -2.79 14.37 8.52
CA LYS A 149 -3.59 13.13 8.56
C LYS A 149 -4.73 13.12 7.54
N LEU A 150 -5.41 14.26 7.36
CA LEU A 150 -6.44 14.40 6.34
C LEU A 150 -5.85 14.30 4.93
N LEU A 151 -4.69 14.91 4.68
CA LEU A 151 -3.96 14.78 3.42
C LEU A 151 -3.57 13.33 3.13
N GLN A 152 -3.11 12.61 4.16
CA GLN A 152 -2.81 11.19 4.06
C GLN A 152 -4.06 10.37 3.70
N TRP A 153 -5.19 10.64 4.33
CA TRP A 153 -6.46 9.99 3.99
C TRP A 153 -6.92 10.34 2.57
N LEU A 154 -6.79 11.60 2.14
CA LEU A 154 -7.12 12.05 0.77
C LEU A 154 -6.24 11.40 -0.29
N SER A 155 -5.00 11.06 0.05
CA SER A 155 -4.05 10.38 -0.84
C SER A 155 -4.41 8.92 -1.12
N ASN A 156 -5.32 8.33 -0.35
CA ASN A 156 -5.81 6.98 -0.59
C ASN A 156 -6.80 6.97 -1.77
N GLY A 157 -6.35 6.56 -2.95
CA GLY A 157 -7.17 6.48 -4.16
C GLY A 157 -8.36 5.52 -4.13
N LYS A 158 -8.55 4.79 -3.02
CA LYS A 158 -9.74 3.96 -2.78
C LYS A 158 -10.89 4.73 -2.12
N ASN A 159 -10.69 5.98 -1.72
CA ASN A 159 -11.77 6.76 -1.12
C ASN A 159 -12.86 7.08 -2.17
N THR A 160 -14.13 7.04 -1.75
CA THR A 160 -15.28 7.38 -2.61
C THR A 160 -15.18 8.82 -3.12
N LEU A 161 -14.52 9.70 -2.35
CA LEU A 161 -14.34 11.10 -2.71
C LEU A 161 -13.58 11.26 -4.04
N ALA A 162 -12.42 10.60 -4.21
CA ALA A 162 -11.65 10.68 -5.45
C ALA A 162 -12.34 9.97 -6.62
N GLN A 163 -13.14 8.94 -6.35
CA GLN A 163 -13.80 8.14 -7.38
C GLN A 163 -15.10 8.78 -7.90
N CYS A 164 -15.93 9.32 -7.01
CA CYS A 164 -17.29 9.77 -7.35
C CYS A 164 -17.47 11.29 -7.22
N HIS A 165 -16.71 11.96 -6.36
CA HIS A 165 -16.88 13.38 -6.04
C HIS A 165 -15.59 14.19 -6.26
N ILE A 166 -15.02 14.07 -7.47
CA ILE A 166 -13.72 14.66 -7.85
C ILE A 166 -13.63 16.16 -7.54
N GLN A 167 -14.69 16.93 -7.79
CA GLN A 167 -14.70 18.38 -7.54
C GLN A 167 -14.55 18.68 -6.05
N LEU A 168 -15.28 17.97 -5.18
CA LEU A 168 -15.18 18.13 -3.74
C LEU A 168 -13.77 17.74 -3.26
N TRP A 169 -13.23 16.62 -3.75
CA TRP A 169 -11.88 16.19 -3.45
C TRP A 169 -10.81 17.22 -3.84
N GLN A 170 -10.92 17.83 -5.03
CA GLN A 170 -10.01 18.89 -5.48
C GLN A 170 -10.13 20.17 -4.63
N LEU A 171 -11.34 20.53 -4.19
CA LEU A 171 -11.54 21.69 -3.32
C LEU A 171 -10.88 21.50 -1.95
N TRP A 172 -11.03 20.32 -1.34
CA TRP A 172 -10.34 19.99 -0.10
C TRP A 172 -8.81 20.03 -0.26
N LEU A 173 -8.28 19.39 -1.31
CA LEU A 173 -6.85 19.42 -1.58
C LEU A 173 -6.33 20.85 -1.78
N LYS A 174 -7.02 21.65 -2.59
CA LYS A 174 -6.68 23.06 -2.82
C LYS A 174 -6.66 23.82 -1.49
N SER A 175 -7.70 23.69 -0.68
CA SER A 175 -7.82 24.41 0.59
C SER A 175 -6.68 24.04 1.55
N ILE A 176 -6.39 22.73 1.71
CA ILE A 176 -5.33 22.23 2.59
C ILE A 176 -3.96 22.71 2.12
N LEU A 177 -3.68 22.59 0.82
CA LEU A 177 -2.40 23.00 0.26
C LEU A 177 -2.22 24.52 0.32
N LEU A 178 -3.27 25.32 0.15
CA LEU A 178 -3.14 26.78 0.24
C LEU A 178 -2.87 27.25 1.67
N GLU A 179 -3.55 26.67 2.65
CA GLU A 179 -3.44 27.11 4.05
C GLU A 179 -2.18 26.53 4.73
N HIS A 180 -1.83 25.26 4.47
CA HIS A 180 -0.80 24.52 5.21
C HIS A 180 0.47 24.18 4.40
N ALA A 181 0.64 24.71 3.17
CA ALA A 181 1.75 24.35 2.29
C ALA A 181 3.15 24.54 2.91
N GLN A 182 3.35 25.63 3.67
CA GLN A 182 4.67 25.93 4.24
C GLN A 182 5.05 24.87 5.28
N GLN A 183 4.13 24.54 6.17
CA GLN A 183 4.32 23.56 7.22
C GLN A 183 4.48 22.13 6.65
N ILE A 184 3.66 21.77 5.65
CA ILE A 184 3.78 20.48 4.94
C ILE A 184 5.17 20.35 4.30
N LYS A 185 5.71 21.44 3.72
CA LYS A 185 7.06 21.46 3.13
C LYS A 185 8.17 21.29 4.17
N LEU A 186 8.00 21.82 5.39
CA LEU A 186 8.96 21.61 6.48
C LEU A 186 9.01 20.12 6.87
N ASN A 187 7.85 19.46 6.93
CA ASN A 187 7.74 18.03 7.21
C ASN A 187 7.73 17.17 5.93
N ARG A 188 8.64 17.47 4.99
CA ARG A 188 8.66 16.81 3.67
C ARG A 188 8.72 15.28 3.76
N SER A 189 9.56 14.73 4.65
CA SER A 189 9.77 13.28 4.74
C SER A 189 8.49 12.50 5.08
N ALA A 190 7.64 13.05 5.95
CA ALA A 190 6.36 12.44 6.32
C ALA A 190 5.31 12.58 5.22
N ASN A 191 5.29 13.73 4.52
CA ASN A 191 4.23 14.07 3.57
C ASN A 191 4.51 13.66 2.12
N LEU A 192 5.77 13.33 1.77
CA LEU A 192 6.17 13.01 0.39
C LEU A 192 5.33 11.87 -0.19
N ALA A 193 5.16 10.78 0.56
CA ALA A 193 4.37 9.63 0.11
C ALA A 193 2.94 10.03 -0.30
N SER A 194 2.27 10.83 0.54
CA SER A 194 0.91 11.32 0.29
C SER A 194 0.86 12.29 -0.90
N LEU A 195 1.82 13.20 -1.00
CA LEU A 195 1.91 14.14 -2.13
C LEU A 195 2.16 13.42 -3.46
N THR A 196 3.05 12.44 -3.49
CA THR A 196 3.31 11.63 -4.68
C THR A 196 2.08 10.82 -5.08
N ALA A 197 1.37 10.22 -4.13
CA ALA A 197 0.11 9.53 -4.40
C ALA A 197 -0.96 10.47 -4.96
N ILE A 198 -1.12 11.67 -4.39
CA ILE A 198 -2.04 12.69 -4.91
C ILE A 198 -1.65 13.13 -6.33
N GLN A 199 -0.36 13.35 -6.59
CA GLN A 199 0.13 13.70 -7.93
C GLN A 199 -0.19 12.61 -8.96
N GLN A 200 -0.02 11.33 -8.60
CA GLN A 200 -0.38 10.20 -9.46
C GLN A 200 -1.90 10.16 -9.72
N LEU A 201 -2.73 10.38 -8.69
CA LEU A 201 -4.18 10.44 -8.84
C LEU A 201 -4.62 11.57 -9.77
N ILE A 202 -4.11 12.79 -9.58
CA ILE A 202 -4.41 13.93 -10.45
C ILE A 202 -4.01 13.62 -11.89
N SER A 203 -2.81 13.04 -12.09
CA SER A 203 -2.32 12.68 -13.42
C SER A 203 -3.23 11.64 -14.10
N ASN A 204 -3.69 10.64 -13.34
CA ASN A 204 -4.62 9.63 -13.83
C ASN A 204 -5.97 10.25 -14.23
N HIS A 205 -6.55 11.10 -13.39
CA HIS A 205 -7.80 11.79 -13.71
C HIS A 205 -7.65 12.71 -14.93
N SER A 206 -6.55 13.46 -15.03
CA SER A 206 -6.25 14.30 -16.19
C SER A 206 -6.18 13.47 -17.48
N ASN A 207 -5.52 12.32 -17.44
CA ASN A 207 -5.40 11.42 -18.59
C ASN A 207 -6.72 10.78 -19.00
N LEU A 208 -7.63 10.54 -18.04
CA LEU A 208 -8.98 10.03 -18.34
C LEU A 208 -9.83 11.11 -19.03
N VAL A 209 -9.78 12.34 -18.53
CA VAL A 209 -10.54 13.46 -19.11
C VAL A 209 -10.00 13.86 -20.48
N SER A 210 -8.67 13.88 -20.67
CA SER A 210 -8.08 14.28 -21.96
C SER A 210 -8.30 13.28 -23.10
N LYS A 211 -8.74 12.05 -22.78
CA LYS A 211 -8.99 10.99 -23.75
C LYS A 211 -10.47 10.83 -24.12
N LEU A 212 -11.35 11.63 -23.49
CA LEU A 212 -12.76 11.80 -23.87
C LEU A 212 -12.89 12.84 -24.97
#